data_AF-A0A327J1X2-F1
#
_entry.id   AF-A0A327J1X2-F1
#
_cell.length_a   1.000
_cell.length_b   1.000
_cell.length_c   1.000
_cell.angle_alpha   90.00
_cell.angle_beta   90.00
_cell.angle_gamma   90.00
#
_symmetry.space_group_name_H-M   'P 1'
#
loop_
_entity.id
_entity.type
_entity.pdbx_description
1 polymer ?
#
loop_
_entity_poly.entity_id
_entity_poly.type
_entity_poly.pdbx_seq_one_letter_code
_entity_poly.pdbx_strand_id
1 'polypeptide(L)'
;MTENKKIKQVTPKQMFTIQEAVKYFGISEYSIRMGIRQGVYPAIKIGGKRGKYLIDAELFESTLRMEAIRNMKDYRKGEQNHDRN
;
A
#
# COMPACT_ATOMS: atom_id res chain seq x y z
N MET A 1 9.91 -42.83 -0.74
CA MET A 1 10.62 -41.55 -0.52
C MET A 1 9.57 -40.50 -0.27
N THR A 2 9.35 -40.12 0.98
CA THR A 2 8.31 -39.17 1.36
C THR A 2 8.89 -37.76 1.30
N GLU A 3 8.42 -36.95 0.35
CA GLU A 3 8.82 -35.55 0.23
C GLU A 3 8.42 -34.81 1.52
N ASN A 4 9.41 -34.38 2.29
CA ASN A 4 9.23 -33.48 3.42
C ASN A 4 8.72 -32.13 2.91
N LYS A 5 7.40 -31.97 2.91
CA LYS A 5 6.72 -30.71 2.59
C LYS A 5 7.10 -29.70 3.68
N LYS A 6 8.14 -28.89 3.45
CA LYS A 6 8.49 -27.76 4.31
C LYS A 6 7.27 -26.86 4.41
N ILE A 7 6.55 -26.93 5.53
CA ILE A 7 5.50 -25.97 5.85
C ILE A 7 6.20 -24.61 5.93
N LYS A 8 5.96 -23.73 4.96
CA LYS A 8 6.45 -22.35 5.04
C LYS A 8 5.85 -21.74 6.30
N GLN A 9 6.70 -21.40 7.27
CA GLN A 9 6.25 -20.67 8.44
C GLN A 9 5.74 -19.31 7.97
N VAL A 10 4.45 -19.05 8.19
CA VAL A 10 3.84 -17.75 7.93
C VAL A 10 4.08 -16.91 9.17
N THR A 11 4.94 -15.90 9.07
CA THR A 11 5.08 -14.90 10.13
C THR A 11 3.81 -14.06 10.21
N PRO A 12 3.25 -13.82 11.41
CA PRO A 12 2.09 -12.95 11.57
C PRO A 12 2.38 -11.57 10.96
N LYS A 13 1.47 -11.09 10.11
CA LYS A 13 1.51 -9.73 9.55
C LYS A 13 0.58 -8.83 10.33
N GLN A 14 1.02 -7.60 10.62
CA GLN A 14 0.17 -6.60 11.22
C GLN A 14 -0.80 -6.08 10.17
N MET A 15 -2.08 -6.35 10.38
CA MET A 15 -3.16 -5.95 9.48
C MET A 15 -3.95 -4.83 10.12
N PHE A 16 -4.30 -3.82 9.33
CA PHE A 16 -5.13 -2.70 9.74
C PHE A 16 -6.42 -2.67 8.95
N THR A 17 -7.52 -2.35 9.63
CA THR A 17 -8.66 -1.72 8.99
C THR A 17 -8.27 -0.33 8.47
N ILE A 18 -9.08 0.26 7.59
CA ILE A 18 -8.84 1.63 7.12
C ILE A 18 -8.74 2.61 8.30
N GLN A 19 -9.60 2.49 9.32
CA GLN A 19 -9.59 3.41 10.46
C GLN A 19 -8.31 3.28 11.31
N GLU A 20 -7.77 2.07 11.46
CA GLU A 20 -6.49 1.87 12.14
C GLU A 20 -5.33 2.42 11.30
N ALA A 21 -5.35 2.21 9.98
CA ALA A 21 -4.35 2.77 9.08
C ALA A 21 -4.35 4.31 9.10
N VAL A 22 -5.51 4.96 9.21
CA VAL A 22 -5.61 6.42 9.39
C VAL A 22 -4.85 6.87 10.64
N LYS A 23 -5.09 6.21 11.77
CA LYS A 23 -4.45 6.56 13.05
C LYS A 23 -2.95 6.26 13.03
N TYR A 24 -2.55 5.17 12.39
CA TYR A 24 -1.16 4.72 12.38
C TYR A 24 -0.29 5.49 11.39
N PHE A 25 -0.74 5.68 10.16
CA PHE A 25 0.04 6.31 9.09
C PHE A 25 -0.22 7.82 8.94
N GLY A 26 -1.25 8.36 9.62
CA GLY A 26 -1.60 9.78 9.51
C GLY A 26 -2.18 10.18 8.15
N ILE A 27 -2.69 9.22 7.38
CA ILE A 27 -3.29 9.45 6.06
C ILE A 27 -4.81 9.47 6.18
N SER A 28 -5.48 10.40 5.51
CA SER A 28 -6.94 10.51 5.57
C SER A 28 -7.63 9.24 5.05
N GLU A 29 -8.79 8.90 5.63
CA GLU A 29 -9.60 7.76 5.18
C GLU A 29 -9.95 7.86 3.69
N TYR A 30 -10.28 9.07 3.23
CA TYR A 30 -10.59 9.34 1.83
C TYR A 30 -9.39 8.99 0.92
N SER A 31 -8.19 9.47 1.26
CA SER A 31 -6.98 9.20 0.48
C SER A 31 -6.66 7.71 0.41
N ILE A 32 -6.78 7.00 1.54
CA ILE A 32 -6.58 5.54 1.58
C ILE A 32 -7.59 4.84 0.66
N ARG A 33 -8.88 5.19 0.76
CA ARG A 33 -9.93 4.60 -0.10
C ARG A 33 -9.71 4.88 -1.57
N MET A 34 -9.29 6.09 -1.92
CA MET A 34 -9.01 6.47 -3.30
C MET A 34 -7.82 5.71 -3.85
N GLY A 35 -6.71 5.62 -3.10
CA GLY A 35 -5.54 4.86 -3.54
C GLY A 35 -5.84 3.36 -3.68
N ILE A 36 -6.66 2.78 -2.80
CA ILE A 36 -7.13 1.39 -2.96
C ILE A 36 -7.99 1.26 -4.23
N ARG A 37 -8.95 2.17 -4.45
CA ARG A 37 -9.84 2.15 -5.62
C ARG A 37 -9.08 2.28 -6.94
N GLN A 38 -8.00 3.06 -6.95
CA GLN A 38 -7.13 3.26 -8.11
C GLN A 38 -6.12 2.12 -8.30
N GLY A 39 -6.03 1.17 -7.37
CA GLY A 39 -5.07 0.08 -7.41
C GLY A 39 -3.64 0.47 -7.02
N VAL A 40 -3.44 1.68 -6.49
CA VAL A 40 -2.14 2.16 -6.00
C VAL A 40 -1.81 1.53 -4.65
N TYR A 41 -2.80 1.47 -3.75
CA TYR A 41 -2.60 0.97 -2.39
C TYR A 41 -3.08 -0.47 -2.25
N PRO A 42 -2.23 -1.38 -1.74
CA PRO A 42 -2.57 -2.78 -1.57
C PRO A 42 -3.54 -2.95 -0.41
N ALA A 43 -4.64 -3.67 -0.65
CA ALA A 43 -5.61 -4.04 0.37
C ALA A 43 -6.34 -5.34 0.00
N ILE A 44 -6.76 -6.06 1.02
CA ILE A 44 -7.60 -7.26 0.90
C ILE A 44 -9.04 -6.85 1.24
N LYS A 45 -9.97 -7.10 0.33
CA LYS A 45 -11.40 -6.92 0.61
C LYS A 45 -11.95 -8.21 1.23
N ILE A 46 -12.40 -8.13 2.48
CA ILE A 46 -13.00 -9.23 3.23
C ILE A 46 -14.51 -9.01 3.40
N GLY A 47 -15.31 -10.06 3.20
CA GLY A 47 -16.76 -9.97 3.15
C GLY A 47 -17.25 -9.38 1.81
N GLY A 48 -18.38 -9.86 1.29
CA GLY A 48 -18.83 -9.58 -0.08
C GLY A 48 -19.20 -8.12 -0.37
N LYS A 49 -20.48 -7.84 -0.61
CA LYS A 49 -20.93 -6.51 -1.06
C LYS A 49 -20.65 -5.39 -0.04
N ARG A 50 -20.81 -5.68 1.26
CA ARG A 50 -20.51 -4.78 2.39
C ARG A 50 -19.15 -5.07 3.04
N GLY A 51 -18.20 -5.55 2.25
CA GLY A 51 -16.89 -5.92 2.74
C GLY A 51 -16.10 -4.79 3.38
N LYS A 52 -15.16 -5.16 4.26
CA LYS A 52 -14.15 -4.27 4.85
C LYS A 52 -12.83 -4.44 4.11
N TYR A 53 -11.98 -3.43 4.17
CA TYR A 53 -10.61 -3.53 3.69
C TYR A 53 -9.67 -3.82 4.85
N LEU A 54 -8.76 -4.77 4.64
CA LEU A 54 -7.60 -5.02 5.47
C LEU A 54 -6.34 -4.61 4.70
N ILE A 55 -5.46 -3.91 5.39
CA ILE A 55 -4.23 -3.33 4.86
C ILE A 55 -3.07 -3.97 5.63
N ASP A 56 -2.18 -4.65 4.93
CA ASP A 56 -0.92 -5.11 5.51
C ASP A 56 -0.03 -3.89 5.76
N ALA A 57 0.39 -3.69 7.01
CA ALA A 57 1.11 -2.49 7.44
C ALA A 57 2.45 -2.32 6.71
N GLU A 58 3.23 -3.40 6.60
CA GLU A 58 4.57 -3.38 6.02
C GLU A 58 4.50 -3.14 4.51
N LEU A 59 3.58 -3.84 3.84
CA LEU A 59 3.40 -3.68 2.41
C LEU A 59 2.90 -2.27 2.06
N PHE A 60 1.95 -1.74 2.84
CA PHE A 60 1.44 -0.38 2.65
C PHE A 60 2.51 0.68 2.87
N GLU A 61 3.33 0.55 3.92
CA GLU A 61 4.46 1.46 4.16
C GLU A 61 5.46 1.44 3.00
N SER A 62 5.81 0.25 2.50
CA SER A 62 6.67 0.09 1.32
C SER A 62 6.10 0.78 0.09
N THR A 63 4.79 0.65 -0.15
CA THR A 63 4.08 1.35 -1.22
C THR A 63 4.20 2.86 -1.08
N LEU A 64 3.98 3.43 0.11
CA LEU A 64 4.11 4.88 0.35
C LEU A 64 5.53 5.38 0.03
N ARG A 65 6.56 4.63 0.43
CA ARG A 65 7.96 4.97 0.13
C ARG A 65 8.22 4.96 -1.38
N MET A 66 7.71 3.97 -2.10
CA MET A 66 7.86 3.90 -3.56
C MET A 66 7.17 5.07 -4.27
N GLU A 67 5.96 5.44 -3.84
CA GLU A 67 5.24 6.59 -4.37
C GLU A 67 5.99 7.90 -4.11
N ALA A 68 6.56 8.08 -2.91
CA ALA A 68 7.40 9.23 -2.62
C ALA A 68 8.61 9.33 -3.56
N ILE A 69 9.30 8.22 -3.81
CA ILE A 69 10.45 8.17 -4.74
C ILE A 69 10.01 8.49 -6.17
N ARG A 70 8.85 8.00 -6.62
CA ARG A 70 8.30 8.29 -7.95
C ARG A 70 8.01 9.79 -8.10
N ASN A 71 7.29 10.36 -7.14
CA ASN A 71 6.99 11.79 -7.12
C ASN A 71 8.26 12.63 -7.24
N MET A 72 9.31 12.33 -6.45
CA MET A 72 10.59 13.04 -6.53
C MET A 72 11.26 12.97 -7.91
N LYS A 73 11.15 11.82 -8.60
CA LYS A 73 11.69 11.66 -9.95
C LYS A 73 10.91 12.46 -10.98
N ASP A 74 9.60 12.52 -10.84
CA ASP A 74 8.73 13.24 -11.77
C ASP A 74 8.86 14.75 -11.62
N TYR A 75 9.00 15.26 -10.39
CA TYR A 75 9.32 16.67 -10.13
C TYR A 75 10.63 17.10 -10.83
N ARG A 76 11.70 16.33 -10.65
CA ARG A 76 13.00 16.62 -11.29
C ARG A 76 12.94 16.62 -12.82
N LYS A 77 12.11 15.77 -13.42
CA LYS A 77 11.92 15.75 -14.88
C LYS A 77 11.13 16.96 -15.37
N GLY A 78 10.11 17.39 -14.60
CA GLY A 78 9.32 18.58 -14.91
C GLY A 78 10.18 19.85 -14.93
N GLU A 79 11.05 20.03 -13.93
CA GLU A 79 11.97 21.16 -13.84
C GLU A 79 12.95 21.19 -15.03
N GLN A 80 13.58 20.05 -15.36
CA GLN A 80 14.52 19.97 -16.48
C GLN A 80 13.92 20.27 -17.86
N ASN A 81 12.62 20.01 -18.04
CA ASN A 81 11.92 20.32 -19.29
C ASN A 81 11.51 21.80 -19.36
N HIS A 82 11.29 22.44 -18.20
CA HIS A 82 10.96 23.86 -18.13
C HIS A 82 12.18 24.76 -18.39
N ASP A 83 13.38 24.32 -18.00
CA ASP A 83 14.64 25.05 -18.23
C ASP A 83 15.19 24.93 -19.67
N ARG A 84 14.58 24.10 -20.52
CA ARG A 84 15.02 23.83 -21.90
C ARG A 84 14.17 24.50 -22.99
N ASN A 85 13.12 25.22 -22.60
CA ASN A 85 12.25 26.00 -23.47
C ASN A 85 12.46 27.50 -23.25
#